data_AF-A0AA96LPH5-F1
#
_entry.id   AF-A0AA96LPH5-F1
#
_cell.length_a   1.000
_cell.length_b   1.000
_cell.length_c   1.000
_cell.angle_alpha   90.00
_cell.angle_beta   90.00
_cell.angle_gamma   90.00
#
_symmetry.space_group_name_H-M   'P 1'
#
loop_
_entity.id
_entity.type
_entity.pdbx_description
1 polymer ?
#
loop_
_entity_poly.entity_id
_entity_poly.type
_entity_poly.pdbx_seq_one_letter_code
_entity_poly.pdbx_strand_id
1 'polypeptide(L)' 'MPITRGVDIRKAIERKRREMHSLSDRYGMASQIVLRKSREIDRLLNAYGSLCKIKEN' A
#
# COMPACT_ATOMS: atom_id res chain seq x y z
N MET A 1 -25.56 7.68 -4.71
CA MET A 1 -24.17 7.53 -5.16
C MET A 1 -23.60 6.25 -4.56
N PRO A 2 -23.04 5.32 -5.35
CA PRO A 2 -22.59 4.04 -4.82
C PRO A 2 -21.28 4.22 -4.04
N ILE A 3 -21.28 3.71 -2.82
CA ILE A 3 -20.15 3.77 -1.90
C ILE A 3 -19.14 2.70 -2.36
N THR A 4 -18.13 3.13 -3.09
CA THR A 4 -17.08 2.28 -3.66
C THR A 4 -16.13 1.82 -2.56
N ARG A 5 -16.36 0.60 -2.06
CA ARG A 5 -15.51 -0.11 -1.08
C ARG A 5 -14.00 -0.17 -1.42
N GLY A 6 -13.59 0.14 -2.65
CA GLY A 6 -12.18 0.22 -3.06
C GLY A 6 -11.47 1.54 -2.74
N VAL A 7 -12.20 2.61 -2.44
CA VAL A 7 -11.62 3.95 -2.20
C VAL A 7 -10.90 4.02 -0.85
N ASP A 8 -11.47 3.39 0.18
CA ASP A 8 -10.87 3.37 1.53
C ASP A 8 -9.53 2.63 1.58
N ILE A 9 -9.40 1.53 0.83
CA ILE A 9 -8.16 0.73 0.82
C ILE A 9 -7.05 1.47 0.05
N ARG A 10 -7.37 2.11 -1.07
CA ARG A 10 -6.42 3.00 -1.76
C ARG A 10 -5.95 4.14 -0.85
N LYS A 11 -6.86 4.74 -0.09
CA LYS A 11 -6.54 5.81 0.85
C LYS A 11 -5.64 5.31 2.00
N ALA A 12 -5.89 4.10 2.51
CA ALA A 12 -5.05 3.46 3.52
C ALA A 12 -3.63 3.14 2.99
N ILE A 13 -3.52 2.65 1.76
CA ILE A 13 -2.24 2.38 1.10
C ILE A 13 -1.47 3.68 0.85
N GLU A 14 -2.15 4.73 0.38
CA GLU A 14 -1.52 6.03 0.15
C GLU A 14 -1.01 6.67 1.44
N ARG A 15 -1.72 6.48 2.56
CA ARG A 15 -1.27 6.90 3.89
C ARG A 15 0.00 6.16 4.31
N LYS A 16 0.02 4.82 4.18
CA LYS A 16 1.21 3.99 4.44
C LYS A 16 2.39 4.36 3.54
N ARG A 17 2.12 4.71 2.28
CA ARG A 17 3.14 5.15 1.32
C ARG A 17 3.75 6.49 1.71
N ARG A 18 2.94 7.45 2.18
CA ARG A 18 3.44 8.72 2.73
C ARG A 18 4.30 8.51 3.97
N GLU A 19 3.87 7.67 4.91
CA GLU A 19 4.68 7.32 6.07
C GLU A 19 6.02 6.68 5.69
N MET A 20 6.02 5.77 4.71
CA MET A 20 7.25 5.17 4.21
C MET A 20 8.17 6.22 3.56
N HIS A 21 7.60 7.18 2.83
CA HIS A 21 8.35 8.27 2.21
C HIS A 21 8.99 9.18 3.28
N SER A 22 8.25 9.54 4.33
CA SER A 22 8.79 10.31 5.46
C SER A 22 9.86 9.54 6.25
N LEU A 23 9.69 8.24 6.44
CA LEU A 23 10.72 7.39 7.06
C LEU A 23 11.94 7.25 6.17
N SER A 24 11.74 7.21 4.86
CA SER A 24 12.83 7.15 3.90
C SER A 24 13.62 8.44 3.82
N ASP A 25 12.97 9.58 3.99
CA ASP A 25 13.63 10.87 4.08
C ASP A 25 14.51 10.95 5.33
N ARG A 26 14.03 10.34 6.44
CA ARG A 26 14.71 10.38 7.75
C ARG A 26 15.81 9.32 7.94
N TYR A 27 15.64 8.14 7.36
CA TYR A 27 16.55 6.99 7.56
C TYR A 27 17.28 6.54 6.27
N GLY A 28 16.91 7.11 5.11
CA GLY A 28 17.40 6.70 3.79
C GLY A 28 16.57 5.58 3.15
N MET A 29 16.40 5.65 1.82
CA MET A 29 15.65 4.66 1.01
C MET A 29 16.18 3.23 1.16
N ALA A 30 17.48 3.08 1.44
CA ALA A 30 18.14 1.79 1.62
C ALA A 30 18.05 1.23 3.05
N SER A 31 17.41 1.94 3.98
CA SER A 31 17.27 1.45 5.35
C SER A 31 16.42 0.18 5.36
N GLN A 32 16.89 -0.84 6.07
CA GLN A 32 16.22 -2.14 6.18
C GLN A 32 14.75 -2.01 6.64
N ILE A 33 14.47 -0.98 7.42
CA ILE A 33 13.13 -0.62 7.91
C ILE A 33 12.21 -0.21 6.75
N VAL A 34 12.70 0.62 5.83
CA VAL A 34 11.96 1.11 4.67
C VAL A 34 11.73 -0.03 3.67
N LEU A 35 12.75 -0.85 3.42
CA LEU A 35 12.65 -2.02 2.54
C LEU A 35 11.68 -3.09 3.08
N ARG A 36 11.61 -3.26 4.40
CA ARG A 36 10.65 -4.19 5.03
C ARG A 36 9.22 -3.65 4.93
N LYS A 37 9.00 -2.35 5.19
CA LYS A 37 7.69 -1.70 5.01
C LYS A 37 7.24 -1.69 3.54
N SER A 38 8.14 -1.46 2.60
CA SER A 38 7.86 -1.49 1.16
C SER A 38 7.33 -2.86 0.72
N ARG A 39 8.00 -3.95 1.13
CA ARG A 39 7.55 -5.32 0.83
C ARG A 39 6.21 -5.67 1.44
N GLU A 40 5.89 -5.15 2.63
CA GLU A 40 4.58 -5.35 3.25
C GLU A 40 3.46 -4.63 2.47
N ILE A 41 3.72 -3.39 2.04
CA ILE A 41 2.78 -2.62 1.21
C ILE A 41 2.57 -3.31 -0.14
N ASP A 42 3.63 -3.82 -0.76
CA ASP A 42 3.56 -4.55 -2.03
C ASP A 42 2.72 -5.83 -1.91
N ARG A 43 2.90 -6.61 -0.83
CA ARG A 43 2.06 -7.79 -0.56
C ARG A 43 0.59 -7.43 -0.35
N LEU A 44 0.30 -6.35 0.38
CA LEU A 44 -1.07 -5.87 0.58
C LEU A 44 -1.70 -5.40 -0.74
N LEU A 45 -0.92 -4.71 -1.58
CA LEU A 45 -1.34 -4.29 -2.92
C LEU A 45 -1.62 -5.49 -3.82
N ASN A 46 -0.73 -6.50 -3.83
CA ASN A 46 -0.89 -7.71 -4.62
C ASN A 46 -2.08 -8.55 -4.16
N ALA A 47 -2.26 -8.73 -2.85
CA ALA A 47 -3.42 -9.41 -2.30
C ALA A 47 -4.72 -8.70 -2.68
N TYR A 48 -4.74 -7.37 -2.66
CA TYR A 48 -5.89 -6.58 -3.10
C TYR A 48 -6.11 -6.63 -4.62
N GLY A 49 -5.03 -6.53 -5.42
CA GLY A 49 -5.08 -6.65 -6.87
C GLY A 49 -5.68 -7.99 -7.30
N SER A 50 -5.29 -9.07 -6.63
CA SER A 50 -5.91 -10.39 -6.81
C SER A 50 -7.37 -10.43 -6.36
N LEU A 51 -7.72 -9.86 -5.21
CA LEU A 51 -9.11 -9.77 -4.74
C LEU A 51 -10.01 -8.96 -5.70
N CYS A 52 -9.47 -7.91 -6.31
CA CYS A 52 -10.19 -7.08 -7.27
C CYS A 52 -10.34 -7.80 -8.62
N LYS A 53 -9.36 -8.60 -9.04
CA LYS A 53 -9.43 -9.46 -10.24
C LYS A 53 -10.44 -10.60 -10.11
N ILE A 54 -10.63 -11.15 -8.92
CA ILE A 54 -11.57 -12.27 -8.69
C ILE A 54 -13.04 -11.82 -8.83
N LYS A 55 -13.33 -10.52 -8.77
CA LYS A 55 -14.71 -10.00 -8.83
C LYS A 55 -15.24 -9.76 -10.25
N GLU A 56 -14.45 -10.09 -11.26
CA GLU A 56 -14.76 -9.91 -12.69
C GLU A 56 -14.78 -11.26 -13.43
N ASN A 57 -15.36 -12.30 -12.81
CA ASN A 57 -15.70 -13.56 -13.47
C ASN A 57 -17.01 -14.13 -12.93
#